data_AF-A0A8P4KR70-F1
#
_entry.id   AF-A0A8P4KR70-F1
#
_cell.length_a   1.000
_cell.length_b   1.000
_cell.length_c   1.000
_cell.angle_alpha   90.00
_cell.angle_beta   90.00
_cell.angle_gamma   90.00
#
_symmetry.space_group_name_H-M   'P 1'
#
loop_
_entity.id
_entity.type
_entity.pdbx_description
1 polymer ?
#
loop_
_entity_poly.entity_id
_entity_poly.type
_entity_poly.pdbx_seq_one_letter_code
_entity_poly.pdbx_strand_id
1 'polypeptide(L)'
;MDLPLVPDTVEELIEQVKEACKLTGGIRLQYKDIDFGGKFVNLSSTSPIKDLTTIKVIQSVPDTDIILKFIESGPADSSDLDSSSLSIRTDSDDTIILSSSSSERLRTEPWPKEFNIPTFSFETEYQLEKGNAKYTKDQTRLTPTSKMLSDILERLAEKIFSYKAYPTDADLGDVAEVLTRKHPCLRQADSYNESYGWKLRLKSKMGNYRTQLKSHGLASELMVNTLKSKSREDPLPRPAKNNKKARRGEANYYPQPSTETTKAKTATILEFHDQMSEKDQAEQELESTTMPIFVLRENSSLLQQPKETGIIIDGVEVLNELPSVAAGVVMLFELCYALNMEYPQGGTEW
;
A
#
# COMPACT_ATOMS: atom_id res chain seq x y z
N MET A 1 24.89 -27.33 -34.55
CA MET A 1 24.72 -26.70 -35.87
C MET A 1 25.69 -25.56 -35.88
N ASP A 2 26.79 -25.69 -36.62
CA ASP A 2 27.84 -24.68 -36.66
C ASP A 2 27.59 -23.83 -37.90
N LEU A 3 27.27 -22.55 -37.69
CA LEU A 3 27.10 -21.60 -38.79
C LEU A 3 28.49 -21.07 -39.18
N PRO A 4 28.84 -21.04 -40.48
CA PRO A 4 30.21 -20.82 -40.93
C PRO A 4 30.71 -19.37 -40.78
N LEU A 5 29.83 -18.38 -40.64
CA LEU A 5 30.16 -16.97 -40.36
C LEU A 5 29.00 -16.33 -39.58
N VAL A 6 29.29 -15.42 -38.63
CA VAL A 6 28.26 -14.59 -37.99
C VAL A 6 27.88 -13.46 -38.96
N PRO A 7 26.62 -13.37 -39.44
CA PRO A 7 26.20 -12.29 -40.32
C PRO A 7 26.20 -10.93 -39.63
N ASP A 8 26.40 -9.86 -40.40
CA ASP A 8 26.41 -8.48 -39.88
C ASP A 8 24.99 -7.97 -39.52
N THR A 9 23.94 -8.68 -39.96
CA THR A 9 22.53 -8.30 -39.71
C THR A 9 21.74 -9.45 -39.08
N VAL A 10 20.77 -9.10 -38.22
CA VAL A 10 19.94 -10.09 -37.48
C VAL A 10 18.98 -10.79 -38.43
N GLU A 11 18.52 -10.09 -39.46
CA GLU A 11 17.62 -10.58 -40.50
C GLU A 11 18.26 -11.69 -41.33
N GLU A 12 19.53 -11.53 -41.71
CA GLU A 12 20.30 -12.54 -42.44
C GLU A 12 20.56 -13.78 -41.57
N LEU A 13 20.86 -13.58 -40.28
CA LEU A 13 20.99 -14.67 -39.31
C LEU A 13 19.66 -15.42 -39.12
N ILE A 14 18.54 -14.72 -39.10
CA ILE A 14 17.21 -15.32 -39.06
C ILE A 14 16.97 -16.18 -40.31
N GLU A 15 17.33 -15.70 -41.49
CA GLU A 15 17.17 -16.43 -42.75
C GLU A 15 18.05 -17.69 -42.80
N GLN A 16 19.32 -17.59 -42.44
CA GLN A 16 20.23 -18.75 -42.34
C GLN A 16 19.73 -19.80 -41.35
N VAL A 17 19.20 -19.37 -40.19
CA VAL A 17 18.62 -20.29 -39.20
C VAL A 17 17.34 -20.93 -39.73
N LYS A 18 16.50 -20.21 -40.48
CA LYS A 18 15.32 -20.79 -41.12
C LYS A 18 15.70 -21.83 -42.16
N GLU A 19 16.68 -21.54 -43.00
CA GLU A 19 17.17 -22.45 -44.04
C GLU A 19 17.80 -23.70 -43.42
N ALA A 20 18.72 -23.54 -42.47
CA ALA A 20 19.42 -24.64 -41.80
C ALA A 20 18.47 -25.53 -40.99
N CYS A 21 17.48 -24.94 -40.30
CA CYS A 21 16.54 -25.67 -39.45
C CYS A 21 15.22 -26.03 -40.16
N LYS A 22 15.06 -25.71 -41.45
CA LYS A 22 13.84 -25.93 -42.24
C LYS A 22 12.56 -25.40 -41.57
N LEU A 23 12.67 -24.24 -40.90
CA LEU A 23 11.57 -23.66 -40.13
C LEU A 23 10.65 -22.82 -41.02
N THR A 24 9.34 -23.02 -40.90
CA THR A 24 8.32 -22.25 -41.63
C THR A 24 7.65 -21.26 -40.68
N GLY A 25 7.62 -19.96 -41.05
CA GLY A 25 6.99 -18.89 -40.25
C GLY A 25 7.96 -17.83 -39.72
N GLY A 26 7.46 -16.93 -38.85
CA GLY A 26 8.29 -15.96 -38.13
C GLY A 26 9.05 -16.67 -37.00
N ILE A 27 10.36 -16.46 -36.90
CA ILE A 27 11.16 -16.99 -35.79
C ILE A 27 11.76 -15.85 -34.99
N ARG A 28 11.93 -16.06 -33.69
CA ARG A 28 12.62 -15.14 -32.78
C ARG A 28 13.86 -15.84 -32.24
N LEU A 29 14.99 -15.14 -32.28
CA LEU A 29 16.27 -15.63 -31.77
C LEU A 29 16.56 -15.03 -30.39
N GLN A 30 17.11 -15.85 -29.49
CA GLN A 30 17.61 -15.41 -28.19
C GLN A 30 19.04 -15.89 -27.98
N TYR A 31 19.93 -15.03 -27.48
CA TYR A 31 21.30 -15.41 -27.12
C TYR A 31 21.43 -15.55 -25.60
N LYS A 32 22.39 -16.34 -25.17
CA LYS A 32 22.71 -16.51 -23.74
C LYS A 32 23.63 -15.36 -23.30
N ASP A 33 23.10 -14.45 -22.50
CA ASP A 33 23.85 -13.31 -21.99
C ASP A 33 24.57 -13.66 -20.67
N ILE A 34 25.90 -13.62 -20.70
CA ILE A 34 26.75 -13.91 -19.52
C ILE A 34 26.70 -12.80 -18.46
N ASP A 35 26.48 -11.55 -18.85
CA ASP A 35 26.41 -10.40 -17.94
C ASP A 35 25.09 -10.41 -17.15
N PHE A 36 24.05 -11.08 -17.68
CA PHE A 36 22.76 -11.31 -17.02
C PHE A 36 22.64 -12.70 -16.37
N GLY A 37 23.77 -13.30 -15.99
CA GLY A 37 23.79 -14.58 -15.26
C GLY A 37 23.39 -15.78 -16.12
N GLY A 38 23.65 -15.74 -17.43
CA GLY A 38 23.38 -16.82 -18.37
C GLY A 38 21.91 -16.95 -18.80
N LYS A 39 21.13 -15.87 -18.71
CA LYS A 39 19.72 -15.83 -19.16
C LYS A 39 19.63 -15.61 -20.67
N PHE A 40 18.57 -16.14 -21.28
CA PHE A 40 18.29 -15.94 -22.70
C PHE A 40 17.62 -14.59 -22.92
N VAL A 41 18.23 -13.74 -23.73
CA VAL A 41 17.77 -12.39 -24.07
C VAL A 41 17.47 -12.31 -25.56
N ASN A 42 16.46 -11.53 -25.93
CA ASN A 42 16.09 -11.33 -27.34
C ASN A 42 17.25 -10.70 -28.11
N LEU A 43 17.56 -11.28 -29.26
CA LEU A 43 18.62 -10.81 -30.13
C LEU A 43 18.11 -9.65 -31.00
N SER A 44 18.60 -8.43 -30.74
CA SER A 44 18.28 -7.21 -31.49
C SER A 44 19.44 -6.68 -32.33
N SER A 45 20.64 -7.20 -32.14
CA SER A 45 21.85 -6.91 -32.91
C SER A 45 22.74 -8.16 -32.94
N THR A 46 23.56 -8.35 -33.98
CA THR A 46 24.55 -9.44 -34.06
C THR A 46 25.87 -9.10 -33.37
N SER A 47 26.08 -7.84 -32.98
CA SER A 47 27.25 -7.37 -32.21
C SER A 47 27.54 -8.09 -30.88
N PRO A 48 26.58 -8.64 -30.12
CA PRO A 48 26.84 -9.38 -28.88
C PRO A 48 27.20 -10.87 -29.11
N ILE A 49 27.07 -11.36 -30.34
CA ILE A 49 27.32 -12.77 -30.69
C ILE A 49 28.83 -12.95 -30.83
N LYS A 50 29.38 -13.93 -30.12
CA LYS A 50 30.78 -14.35 -30.24
C LYS A 50 30.82 -15.76 -30.83
N ASP A 51 31.99 -16.19 -31.31
CA ASP A 51 32.21 -17.57 -31.72
C ASP A 51 31.78 -18.52 -30.59
N LEU A 52 30.95 -19.52 -30.93
CA LEU A 52 30.38 -20.54 -30.03
C LEU A 52 29.24 -20.10 -29.08
N THR A 53 28.62 -18.93 -29.28
CA THR A 53 27.43 -18.57 -28.48
C THR A 53 26.22 -19.45 -28.80
N THR A 54 25.54 -19.96 -27.75
CA THR A 54 24.32 -20.75 -27.90
C THR A 54 23.11 -19.84 -28.17
N ILE A 55 22.47 -20.03 -29.33
CA ILE A 55 21.25 -19.31 -29.72
C ILE A 55 20.03 -20.23 -29.55
N LYS A 56 19.01 -19.75 -28.83
CA LYS A 56 17.72 -20.43 -28.69
C LYS A 56 16.76 -19.89 -29.74
N VAL A 57 16.19 -20.79 -30.54
CA VAL A 57 15.22 -20.48 -31.59
C VAL A 57 13.80 -20.68 -31.05
N ILE A 58 12.95 -19.66 -31.15
CA ILE A 58 11.54 -19.71 -30.77
C ILE A 58 10.70 -19.49 -32.03
N GLN A 59 9.91 -20.49 -32.42
CA GLN A 59 9.01 -20.40 -33.55
C GLN A 59 7.74 -19.63 -33.15
N SER A 60 7.41 -18.58 -33.90
CA SER A 60 6.14 -17.88 -33.77
C SER A 60 5.10 -18.59 -34.63
N VAL A 61 4.07 -19.13 -33.99
CA VAL A 61 2.92 -19.73 -34.69
C VAL A 61 2.18 -18.60 -35.44
N PRO A 62 1.82 -18.75 -36.73
CA PRO A 62 1.01 -17.75 -37.40
C PRO A 62 -0.40 -17.72 -36.78
N ASP A 63 -0.88 -16.52 -36.47
CA ASP A 63 -2.23 -16.25 -35.98
C ASP A 63 -3.25 -16.91 -36.93
N THR A 64 -3.90 -17.97 -36.46
CA THR A 64 -5.12 -18.49 -37.09
C THR A 64 -6.29 -17.97 -36.27
N ASP A 65 -7.12 -17.17 -36.94
CA ASP A 65 -8.35 -16.57 -36.43
C ASP A 65 -9.21 -17.61 -35.67
N ILE A 66 -9.23 -17.50 -34.34
CA ILE A 66 -10.19 -18.23 -33.51
C ILE A 66 -11.54 -17.53 -33.67
N ILE A 67 -12.29 -17.92 -34.71
CA ILE A 67 -13.72 -17.61 -34.84
C ILE A 67 -14.45 -18.40 -33.75
N LEU A 68 -14.74 -17.74 -32.62
CA LEU A 68 -15.67 -18.24 -31.62
C LEU A 68 -17.10 -18.20 -32.19
N LYS A 69 -17.51 -19.29 -32.84
CA LYS A 69 -18.92 -19.56 -33.15
C LYS A 69 -19.65 -19.88 -31.85
N PHE A 70 -20.42 -18.92 -31.38
CA PHE A 70 -21.43 -19.08 -30.33
C PHE A 70 -22.45 -20.12 -30.82
N ILE A 71 -22.56 -21.28 -30.15
CA ILE A 71 -23.68 -22.20 -30.31
C ILE A 71 -24.66 -21.90 -29.19
N GLU A 72 -25.80 -21.36 -29.58
CA GLU A 72 -26.98 -21.14 -28.77
C GLU A 72 -27.84 -22.41 -28.79
N SER A 73 -28.10 -23.02 -27.63
CA SER A 73 -29.28 -23.85 -27.37
C SER A 73 -29.32 -24.33 -25.92
N GLY A 74 -30.35 -23.93 -25.17
CA GLY A 74 -30.82 -24.71 -24.02
C GLY A 74 -31.66 -25.92 -24.48
N PRO A 75 -32.47 -26.52 -23.60
CA PRO A 75 -32.07 -27.31 -22.44
C PRO A 75 -32.63 -28.75 -22.54
N ALA A 76 -31.97 -29.76 -21.95
CA ALA A 76 -32.57 -30.92 -21.28
C ALA A 76 -31.56 -32.06 -21.05
N ASP A 77 -31.79 -32.71 -19.90
CA ASP A 77 -31.56 -34.11 -19.56
C ASP A 77 -30.16 -34.68 -19.26
N SER A 78 -30.21 -35.43 -18.17
CA SER A 78 -29.24 -36.26 -17.48
C SER A 78 -28.72 -37.42 -18.32
N SER A 79 -27.43 -37.73 -18.19
CA SER A 79 -26.95 -39.02 -17.65
C SER A 79 -25.43 -39.10 -17.73
N ASP A 80 -24.87 -39.80 -16.74
CA ASP A 80 -23.49 -40.19 -16.55
C ASP A 80 -22.83 -40.82 -17.80
N LEU A 81 -21.50 -40.75 -17.87
CA LEU A 81 -20.61 -41.92 -17.72
C LEU A 81 -19.13 -41.53 -17.95
N ASP A 82 -18.32 -42.09 -17.07
CA ASP A 82 -16.87 -42.06 -16.98
C ASP A 82 -16.19 -42.61 -18.25
N SER A 83 -15.10 -41.98 -18.69
CA SER A 83 -14.18 -42.57 -19.66
C SER A 83 -12.77 -42.06 -19.42
N SER A 84 -12.08 -42.77 -18.55
CA SER A 84 -10.64 -42.69 -18.39
C SER A 84 -9.93 -43.10 -19.69
N SER A 85 -9.07 -42.26 -20.25
CA SER A 85 -8.05 -42.72 -21.21
C SER A 85 -6.72 -41.98 -21.03
N LEU A 86 -5.68 -42.80 -21.02
CA LEU A 86 -4.28 -42.53 -20.67
C LEU A 86 -3.56 -41.50 -21.55
N SER A 87 -2.69 -40.74 -20.87
CA SER A 87 -1.33 -40.29 -21.21
C SER A 87 -0.99 -39.91 -22.66
N ILE A 88 -0.38 -38.73 -22.84
CA ILE A 88 1.02 -38.60 -23.25
C ILE A 88 1.55 -37.27 -22.67
N ARG A 89 2.59 -37.38 -21.87
CA ARG A 89 3.41 -36.27 -21.38
C ARG A 89 4.40 -35.95 -22.50
N THR A 90 4.23 -34.83 -23.17
CA THR A 90 5.31 -34.16 -23.89
C THR A 90 5.69 -32.92 -23.09
N ASP A 91 6.94 -32.90 -22.65
CA ASP A 91 7.57 -31.84 -21.87
C ASP A 91 7.50 -30.51 -22.64
N SER A 92 6.48 -29.72 -22.34
CA SER A 92 6.34 -28.33 -22.76
C SER A 92 5.96 -27.56 -21.51
N ASP A 93 6.78 -26.56 -21.20
CA ASP A 93 6.66 -25.66 -20.05
C ASP A 93 5.46 -24.72 -20.29
N ASP A 94 4.27 -25.29 -20.41
CA ASP A 94 3.02 -24.58 -20.32
C ASP A 94 2.77 -24.39 -18.83
N THR A 95 2.71 -23.12 -18.41
CA THR A 95 2.00 -22.77 -17.19
C THR A 95 0.66 -23.48 -17.24
N ILE A 96 0.50 -24.54 -16.43
CA ILE A 96 -0.79 -25.17 -16.18
C ILE A 96 -1.68 -24.00 -15.80
N ILE A 97 -2.59 -23.62 -16.71
CA ILE A 97 -3.78 -22.89 -16.31
C ILE A 97 -4.47 -23.90 -15.42
N LEU A 98 -4.11 -23.88 -14.13
CA LEU A 98 -4.90 -24.47 -13.07
C LEU A 98 -6.29 -23.98 -13.40
N SER A 99 -7.16 -24.90 -13.84
CA SER A 99 -8.58 -24.64 -13.94
C SER A 99 -8.93 -23.97 -12.63
N SER A 100 -9.05 -22.65 -12.69
CA SER A 100 -9.15 -21.82 -11.50
C SER A 100 -10.42 -22.30 -10.87
N SER A 101 -10.28 -23.07 -9.78
CA SER A 101 -11.41 -23.60 -9.03
C SER A 101 -12.40 -22.45 -8.91
N SER A 102 -13.56 -22.61 -9.54
CA SER A 102 -14.57 -21.56 -9.71
C SER A 102 -15.14 -21.08 -8.37
N SER A 103 -14.64 -21.66 -7.26
CA SER A 103 -14.99 -21.35 -5.89
C SER A 103 -14.14 -20.25 -5.22
N GLU A 104 -13.02 -19.79 -5.80
CA GLU A 104 -12.14 -18.81 -5.11
C GLU A 104 -12.24 -17.35 -5.61
N ARG A 105 -12.90 -17.10 -6.74
CA ARG A 105 -13.00 -15.74 -7.29
C ARG A 105 -14.32 -15.09 -6.85
N LEU A 106 -14.29 -14.33 -5.75
CA LEU A 106 -15.42 -13.50 -5.31
C LEU A 106 -15.82 -12.42 -6.34
N ARG A 107 -14.99 -12.19 -7.37
CA ARG A 107 -15.22 -11.22 -8.44
C ARG A 107 -15.39 -11.94 -9.77
N THR A 108 -16.62 -11.95 -10.27
CA THR A 108 -17.00 -12.65 -11.50
C THR A 108 -17.53 -11.71 -12.58
N GLU A 109 -17.88 -10.46 -12.24
CA GLU A 109 -18.59 -9.55 -13.14
C GLU A 109 -17.78 -8.28 -13.48
N PRO A 110 -17.82 -7.80 -14.75
CA PRO A 110 -17.28 -6.50 -15.12
C PRO A 110 -18.13 -5.36 -14.50
N TRP A 111 -17.54 -4.16 -14.39
CA TRP A 111 -18.28 -3.00 -13.86
C TRP A 111 -19.51 -2.69 -14.72
N PRO A 112 -20.72 -2.61 -14.13
CA PRO A 112 -21.93 -2.43 -14.90
C PRO A 112 -22.04 -1.00 -15.43
N LYS A 113 -22.70 -0.81 -16.58
CA LYS A 113 -23.03 0.51 -17.11
C LYS A 113 -24.06 1.24 -16.24
N GLU A 114 -24.93 0.48 -15.59
CA GLU A 114 -25.92 0.98 -14.63
C GLU A 114 -25.88 0.11 -13.38
N PHE A 115 -25.57 0.71 -12.23
CA PHE A 115 -25.43 -0.03 -10.98
C PHE A 115 -26.81 -0.34 -10.39
N ASN A 116 -27.09 -1.61 -10.14
CA ASN A 116 -28.35 -2.03 -9.50
C ASN A 116 -28.22 -2.06 -7.99
N ILE A 117 -29.13 -1.38 -7.30
CA ILE A 117 -29.13 -1.31 -5.84
C ILE A 117 -29.68 -2.62 -5.26
N PRO A 118 -28.89 -3.32 -4.43
CA PRO A 118 -29.33 -4.54 -3.78
C PRO A 118 -30.51 -4.27 -2.84
N THR A 119 -31.30 -5.30 -2.55
CA THR A 119 -32.34 -5.21 -1.52
C THR A 119 -31.69 -5.11 -0.15
N PHE A 120 -32.16 -4.19 0.67
CA PHE A 120 -31.72 -4.03 2.06
C PHE A 120 -32.46 -4.99 2.99
N SER A 121 -32.18 -4.93 4.30
CA SER A 121 -33.00 -5.65 5.29
C SER A 121 -34.46 -5.19 5.24
N PHE A 122 -35.37 -6.06 5.67
CA PHE A 122 -36.81 -5.79 5.68
C PHE A 122 -37.15 -4.47 6.39
N GLU A 123 -36.54 -4.23 7.55
CA GLU A 123 -36.76 -3.00 8.32
C GLU A 123 -36.25 -1.75 7.57
N THR A 124 -35.06 -1.82 6.99
CA THR A 124 -34.49 -0.71 6.21
C THR A 124 -35.34 -0.36 5.00
N GLU A 125 -35.77 -1.36 4.22
CA GLU A 125 -36.63 -1.12 3.05
C GLU A 125 -37.96 -0.47 3.46
N TYR A 126 -38.60 -0.96 4.53
CA TYR A 126 -39.83 -0.36 5.04
C TYR A 126 -39.65 1.10 5.47
N GLN A 127 -38.56 1.44 6.15
CA GLN A 127 -38.26 2.82 6.53
C GLN A 127 -37.96 3.72 5.33
N LEU A 128 -37.25 3.19 4.33
CA LEU A 128 -36.96 3.88 3.08
C LEU A 128 -38.22 4.13 2.25
N GLU A 129 -39.13 3.16 2.16
CA GLU A 129 -40.42 3.29 1.47
C GLU A 129 -41.29 4.35 2.16
N LYS A 130 -41.41 4.27 3.49
CA LYS A 130 -42.12 5.26 4.30
C LYS A 130 -41.51 6.66 4.16
N GLY A 131 -40.18 6.74 4.13
CA GLY A 131 -39.44 7.98 3.90
C GLY A 131 -39.67 8.56 2.51
N ASN A 132 -39.62 7.74 1.47
CA ASN A 132 -39.90 8.12 0.08
C ASN A 132 -41.34 8.62 -0.10
N ALA A 133 -42.32 7.97 0.54
CA ALA A 133 -43.71 8.41 0.53
C ALA A 133 -43.88 9.79 1.19
N LYS A 134 -43.21 10.04 2.32
CA LYS A 134 -43.19 11.36 2.97
C LYS A 134 -42.47 12.42 2.15
N TYR A 135 -41.36 12.06 1.50
CA TYR A 135 -40.63 12.97 0.61
C TYR A 135 -41.48 13.40 -0.58
N THR A 136 -42.28 12.49 -1.15
CA THR A 136 -43.17 12.81 -2.27
C THR A 136 -44.30 13.77 -1.86
N LYS A 137 -44.78 13.68 -0.61
CA LYS A 137 -45.85 14.53 -0.08
C LYS A 137 -45.36 15.89 0.37
N ASP A 138 -44.36 15.90 1.25
CA ASP A 138 -43.99 17.08 2.04
C ASP A 138 -42.53 17.52 1.75
N GLN A 139 -41.84 16.91 0.79
CA GLN A 139 -40.39 17.07 0.52
C GLN A 139 -39.51 16.87 1.77
N THR A 140 -40.05 16.16 2.77
CA THR A 140 -39.38 15.92 4.03
C THR A 140 -38.35 14.81 3.86
N ARG A 141 -37.09 15.12 4.21
CA ARG A 141 -35.95 14.22 4.07
C ARG A 141 -35.85 13.30 5.29
N LEU A 142 -35.43 12.06 5.08
CA LEU A 142 -35.21 11.08 6.14
C LEU A 142 -33.77 11.18 6.61
N THR A 143 -33.56 11.34 7.92
CA THR A 143 -32.24 11.17 8.53
C THR A 143 -32.01 9.68 8.83
N PRO A 144 -31.03 9.03 8.20
CA PRO A 144 -30.78 7.61 8.42
C PRO A 144 -30.40 7.31 9.87
N THR A 145 -31.09 6.35 10.49
CA THR A 145 -30.64 5.83 11.79
C THR A 145 -29.33 5.06 11.63
N SER A 146 -28.54 4.94 12.70
CA SER A 146 -27.24 4.24 12.66
C SER A 146 -27.36 2.79 12.14
N LYS A 147 -28.41 2.07 12.55
CA LYS A 147 -28.69 0.70 12.10
C LYS A 147 -28.99 0.64 10.60
N MET A 148 -29.92 1.49 10.14
CA MET A 148 -30.30 1.56 8.73
C MET A 148 -29.11 1.94 7.85
N LEU A 149 -28.30 2.90 8.31
CA LEU A 149 -27.09 3.32 7.60
C LEU A 149 -26.08 2.17 7.46
N SER A 150 -25.85 1.41 8.53
CA SER A 150 -24.92 0.27 8.49
C SER A 150 -25.35 -0.79 7.48
N ASP A 151 -26.64 -1.15 7.49
CA ASP A 151 -27.24 -2.14 6.59
C ASP A 151 -27.14 -1.72 5.12
N ILE A 152 -27.51 -0.46 4.81
CA ILE A 152 -27.37 0.10 3.46
C ILE A 152 -25.92 0.02 2.98
N LEU A 153 -24.98 0.49 3.80
CA LEU A 153 -23.57 0.53 3.44
C LEU A 153 -22.96 -0.87 3.31
N GLU A 154 -23.40 -1.85 4.10
CA GLU A 154 -22.92 -3.23 4.05
C GLU A 154 -23.36 -3.95 2.78
N ARG A 155 -24.66 -3.90 2.47
CA ARG A 155 -25.20 -4.50 1.23
C ARG A 155 -24.61 -3.86 -0.01
N LEU A 156 -24.42 -2.54 -0.01
CA LEU A 156 -23.74 -1.85 -1.11
C LEU A 156 -22.27 -2.26 -1.20
N ALA A 157 -21.55 -2.37 -0.09
CA ALA A 157 -20.15 -2.77 -0.11
C ALA A 157 -19.96 -4.19 -0.65
N GLU A 158 -20.81 -5.14 -0.25
CA GLU A 158 -20.85 -6.51 -0.80
C GLU A 158 -21.05 -6.48 -2.33
N LYS A 159 -22.06 -5.74 -2.79
CA LYS A 159 -22.38 -5.65 -4.22
C LYS A 159 -21.32 -4.90 -5.03
N ILE A 160 -20.68 -3.87 -4.49
CA ILE A 160 -19.55 -3.18 -5.15
C ILE A 160 -18.35 -4.13 -5.22
N PHE A 161 -18.09 -4.87 -4.15
CA PHE A 161 -16.95 -5.78 -4.07
C PHE A 161 -17.03 -6.91 -5.10
N SER A 162 -18.22 -7.42 -5.41
CA SER A 162 -18.40 -8.44 -6.47
C SER A 162 -17.92 -7.97 -7.85
N TYR A 163 -17.87 -6.65 -8.09
CA TYR A 163 -17.30 -6.06 -9.30
C TYR A 163 -15.81 -5.70 -9.12
N LYS A 164 -15.53 -4.83 -8.13
CA LYS A 164 -14.20 -4.24 -7.92
C LYS A 164 -13.83 -4.24 -6.45
N ALA A 165 -12.69 -4.84 -6.13
CA ALA A 165 -12.11 -4.78 -4.80
C ALA A 165 -11.67 -3.36 -4.42
N TYR A 166 -11.19 -2.57 -5.39
CA TYR A 166 -10.73 -1.18 -5.21
C TYR A 166 -11.49 -0.27 -6.18
N PRO A 167 -12.72 0.15 -5.84
CA PRO A 167 -13.50 1.04 -6.69
C PRO A 167 -12.86 2.44 -6.76
N THR A 168 -12.98 3.08 -7.92
CA THR A 168 -12.51 4.45 -8.17
C THR A 168 -13.48 5.46 -7.57
N ASP A 169 -13.06 6.72 -7.40
CA ASP A 169 -13.96 7.77 -6.89
C ASP A 169 -15.18 8.02 -7.80
N ALA A 170 -15.02 7.88 -9.13
CA ALA A 170 -16.11 7.94 -10.10
C ALA A 170 -17.12 6.79 -9.90
N ASP A 171 -16.61 5.55 -9.82
CA ASP A 171 -17.41 4.35 -9.53
C ASP A 171 -18.30 4.53 -8.28
N LEU A 172 -17.74 5.11 -7.20
CA LEU A 172 -18.46 5.39 -5.96
C LEU A 172 -19.47 6.53 -6.10
N GLY A 173 -19.17 7.51 -6.96
CA GLY A 173 -20.09 8.59 -7.32
C GLY A 173 -21.34 8.06 -8.00
N ASP A 174 -21.17 7.17 -8.99
CA ASP A 174 -22.26 6.56 -9.74
C ASP A 174 -23.20 5.78 -8.80
N VAL A 175 -22.64 4.95 -7.91
CA VAL A 175 -23.44 4.18 -6.94
C VAL A 175 -24.22 5.12 -6.01
N ALA A 176 -23.58 6.18 -5.53
CA ALA A 176 -24.24 7.15 -4.66
C ALA A 176 -25.37 7.90 -5.37
N GLU A 177 -25.20 8.20 -6.66
CA GLU A 177 -26.20 8.86 -7.48
C GLU A 177 -27.40 7.94 -7.79
N VAL A 178 -27.15 6.69 -8.14
CA VAL A 178 -28.22 5.69 -8.28
C VAL A 178 -28.97 5.53 -6.95
N LEU A 179 -28.27 5.53 -5.81
CA LEU A 179 -28.89 5.43 -4.47
C LEU A 179 -29.87 6.56 -4.19
N THR A 180 -29.48 7.80 -4.44
CA THR A 180 -30.35 8.96 -4.22
C THR A 180 -31.42 9.14 -5.30
N ARG A 181 -31.26 8.51 -6.48
CA ARG A 181 -32.33 8.38 -7.49
C ARG A 181 -33.40 7.38 -7.04
N LYS A 182 -33.01 6.19 -6.56
CA LYS A 182 -33.96 5.18 -6.07
C LYS A 182 -34.65 5.60 -4.77
N HIS A 183 -33.91 6.26 -3.87
CA HIS A 183 -34.43 6.76 -2.60
C HIS A 183 -34.22 8.27 -2.44
N PRO A 184 -35.12 9.10 -3.02
CA PRO A 184 -35.04 10.55 -2.91
C PRO A 184 -35.04 11.06 -1.46
N CYS A 185 -35.62 10.30 -0.52
CA CYS A 185 -35.62 10.66 0.90
C CYS A 185 -34.23 10.75 1.53
N LEU A 186 -33.19 10.17 0.91
CA LEU A 186 -31.81 10.14 1.39
C LEU A 186 -30.93 11.30 0.87
N ARG A 187 -31.47 12.19 0.03
CA ARG A 187 -30.72 13.31 -0.56
C ARG A 187 -30.30 14.33 0.51
N GLN A 188 -29.05 14.81 0.46
CA GLN A 188 -28.57 15.89 1.34
C GLN A 188 -28.95 17.27 0.79
N ALA A 189 -29.20 18.26 1.66
CA ALA A 189 -29.80 19.55 1.29
C ALA A 189 -28.84 20.55 0.63
N ASP A 190 -27.57 20.18 0.47
CA ASP A 190 -26.54 21.10 0.04
C ASP A 190 -26.44 21.11 -1.50
N SER A 191 -26.88 22.22 -2.09
CA SER A 191 -27.00 22.45 -3.53
C SER A 191 -25.61 22.54 -4.18
N TYR A 192 -25.12 21.40 -4.65
CA TYR A 192 -24.20 21.21 -5.78
C TYR A 192 -24.05 19.71 -6.07
N ASN A 193 -24.13 18.86 -5.03
CA ASN A 193 -24.05 17.40 -5.20
C ASN A 193 -24.77 16.63 -4.08
N GLU A 194 -26.06 16.36 -4.29
CA GLU A 194 -26.97 15.74 -3.32
C GLU A 194 -26.57 14.30 -2.89
N SER A 195 -25.69 13.64 -3.65
CA SER A 195 -25.18 12.29 -3.41
C SER A 195 -23.74 12.25 -2.87
N TYR A 196 -23.05 13.38 -2.78
CA TYR A 196 -21.63 13.43 -2.38
C TYR A 196 -21.38 12.87 -0.97
N GLY A 197 -22.28 13.14 -0.02
CA GLY A 197 -22.18 12.60 1.33
C GLY A 197 -22.22 11.07 1.35
N TRP A 198 -23.01 10.46 0.46
CA TRP A 198 -23.07 9.01 0.30
C TRP A 198 -21.80 8.45 -0.33
N LYS A 199 -21.21 9.15 -1.32
CA LYS A 199 -19.90 8.79 -1.88
C LYS A 199 -18.82 8.69 -0.80
N LEU A 200 -18.74 9.66 0.12
CA LEU A 200 -17.73 9.67 1.18
C LEU A 200 -17.93 8.55 2.19
N ARG A 201 -19.20 8.25 2.53
CA ARG A 201 -19.57 7.12 3.41
C ARG A 201 -19.21 5.79 2.77
N LEU A 202 -19.50 5.61 1.48
CA LEU A 202 -19.14 4.42 0.71
C LEU A 202 -17.62 4.27 0.61
N LYS A 203 -16.87 5.34 0.33
CA LYS A 203 -15.40 5.32 0.32
C LYS A 203 -14.83 4.80 1.63
N SER A 204 -15.35 5.30 2.75
CA SER A 204 -14.96 4.86 4.09
C SER A 204 -15.35 3.40 4.34
N LYS A 205 -16.59 3.02 4.00
CA LYS A 205 -17.08 1.65 4.15
C LYS A 205 -16.26 0.66 3.32
N MET A 206 -15.91 0.97 2.07
CA MET A 206 -15.06 0.12 1.23
C MET A 206 -13.65 -0.06 1.81
N GLY A 207 -13.12 0.94 2.53
CA GLY A 207 -11.90 0.77 3.32
C GLY A 207 -12.04 -0.26 4.44
N ASN A 208 -13.11 -0.14 5.21
CA ASN A 208 -13.39 -1.05 6.33
C ASN A 208 -13.73 -2.46 5.84
N TYR A 209 -14.54 -2.58 4.79
CA TYR A 209 -14.98 -3.84 4.20
C TYR A 209 -13.80 -4.66 3.68
N ARG A 210 -12.88 -4.05 2.93
CA ARG A 210 -11.61 -4.70 2.53
C ARG A 210 -10.79 -5.15 3.73
N THR A 211 -10.76 -4.37 4.80
CA THR A 211 -10.03 -4.74 6.03
C THR A 211 -10.67 -5.94 6.70
N GLN A 212 -11.99 -6.00 6.73
CA GLN A 212 -12.79 -7.12 7.25
C GLN A 212 -12.59 -8.39 6.42
N LEU A 213 -12.66 -8.31 5.09
CA LEU A 213 -12.39 -9.45 4.21
C LEU A 213 -10.96 -9.98 4.37
N LYS A 214 -9.98 -9.08 4.55
CA LYS A 214 -8.60 -9.46 4.87
C LYS A 214 -8.48 -10.18 6.22
N SER A 215 -9.26 -9.80 7.23
CA SER A 215 -9.22 -10.48 8.53
C SER A 215 -9.84 -11.86 8.50
N HIS A 216 -10.88 -12.07 7.67
CA HIS A 216 -11.55 -13.37 7.52
C HIS A 216 -10.88 -14.30 6.51
N GLY A 217 -9.87 -13.83 5.77
CA GLY A 217 -9.18 -14.62 4.75
C GLY A 217 -10.01 -14.84 3.47
N LEU A 218 -11.12 -14.11 3.31
CA LEU A 218 -12.12 -14.33 2.26
C LEU A 218 -11.74 -13.71 0.90
N ALA A 219 -10.50 -13.29 0.66
CA ALA A 219 -10.08 -12.79 -0.66
C ALA A 219 -8.56 -12.91 -0.82
N SER A 220 -8.11 -13.95 -1.52
CA SER A 220 -6.69 -14.23 -1.79
C SER A 220 -5.99 -13.02 -2.47
N GLU A 221 -6.69 -12.33 -3.36
CA GLU A 221 -6.25 -11.10 -4.03
C GLU A 221 -5.96 -9.92 -3.08
N LEU A 222 -6.68 -9.83 -1.95
CA LEU A 222 -6.46 -8.77 -0.96
C LEU A 222 -5.30 -9.11 -0.01
N MET A 223 -4.91 -10.39 0.04
CA MET A 223 -3.90 -10.90 0.96
C MET A 223 -2.48 -10.85 0.40
N VAL A 224 -2.28 -10.64 -0.92
CA VAL A 224 -0.96 -10.66 -1.58
C VAL A 224 0.08 -9.75 -0.91
N ASN A 225 -0.35 -8.60 -0.39
CA ASN A 225 0.53 -7.63 0.27
C ASN A 225 0.47 -7.67 1.80
N THR A 226 -0.35 -8.53 2.39
CA THR A 226 -0.47 -8.60 3.85
C THR A 226 0.74 -9.31 4.47
N LEU A 227 1.16 -8.88 5.67
CA LEU A 227 2.26 -9.53 6.38
C LEU A 227 1.91 -10.98 6.80
N LYS A 228 0.62 -11.29 6.95
CA LYS A 228 0.11 -12.62 7.34
C LYS A 228 0.23 -13.68 6.24
N SER A 229 0.22 -13.30 4.96
CA SER A 229 0.42 -14.23 3.84
C SER A 229 1.89 -14.53 3.55
N LYS A 230 2.82 -13.83 4.22
CA LYS A 230 4.26 -14.02 4.09
C LYS A 230 4.69 -15.05 5.15
N SER A 231 4.75 -16.32 4.75
CA SER A 231 5.21 -17.43 5.60
C SER A 231 6.53 -17.08 6.31
N ARG A 232 6.68 -17.63 7.53
CA ARG A 232 7.90 -17.51 8.36
C ARG A 232 9.11 -18.20 7.73
N GLU A 233 8.89 -19.12 6.78
CA GLU A 233 9.92 -19.99 6.19
C GLU A 233 10.55 -19.46 4.90
N ASP A 234 10.12 -18.30 4.38
CA ASP A 234 10.71 -17.76 3.15
C ASP A 234 12.14 -17.22 3.39
N PRO A 235 13.18 -17.77 2.73
CA PRO A 235 14.59 -17.45 3.01
C PRO A 235 15.01 -16.00 2.71
N LEU A 236 14.23 -15.23 1.97
CA LEU A 236 14.58 -13.87 1.58
C LEU A 236 14.02 -12.83 2.57
N PRO A 237 14.86 -11.94 3.13
CA PRO A 237 14.40 -10.87 4.00
C PRO A 237 13.55 -9.87 3.20
N ARG A 238 12.22 -9.92 3.41
CA ARG A 238 11.29 -8.97 2.79
C ARG A 238 11.30 -7.65 3.58
N PRO A 239 11.31 -6.49 2.91
CA PRO A 239 11.53 -5.16 3.52
C PRO A 239 10.46 -4.69 4.53
N ALA A 240 9.38 -5.46 4.71
CA ALA A 240 8.32 -5.15 5.67
C ALA A 240 8.33 -6.08 6.91
N LYS A 241 9.30 -6.99 7.01
CA LYS A 241 9.51 -7.83 8.20
C LYS A 241 9.96 -6.91 9.34
N ASN A 242 9.24 -6.93 10.46
CA ASN A 242 9.51 -6.17 11.69
C ASN A 242 9.14 -4.67 11.74
N ASN A 243 8.57 -4.09 10.68
CA ASN A 243 8.05 -2.71 10.77
C ASN A 243 6.72 -2.68 11.52
N LYS A 244 6.74 -2.35 12.82
CA LYS A 244 5.53 -2.08 13.60
C LYS A 244 4.87 -0.81 13.04
N LYS A 245 3.58 -0.88 12.72
CA LYS A 245 2.81 0.32 12.42
C LYS A 245 2.64 1.14 13.70
N ALA A 246 2.84 2.45 13.62
CA ALA A 246 2.51 3.35 14.71
C ALA A 246 1.04 3.14 15.13
N ARG A 247 0.79 2.99 16.43
CA ARG A 247 -0.55 2.72 16.97
C ARG A 247 -1.33 4.03 17.00
N ARG A 248 -2.54 4.03 16.43
CA ARG A 248 -3.39 5.23 16.33
C ARG A 248 -3.92 5.58 17.73
N GLY A 249 -3.32 6.55 18.41
CA GLY A 249 -3.78 7.00 19.74
C GLY A 249 -2.72 7.66 20.65
N GLU A 250 -1.44 7.59 20.32
CA GLU A 250 -0.34 8.13 21.17
C GLU A 250 -0.11 9.64 20.98
N ALA A 251 -1.11 10.40 20.52
CA ALA A 251 -0.95 11.82 20.20
C ALA A 251 -1.20 12.79 21.37
N ASN A 252 -1.65 12.33 22.55
CA ASN A 252 -2.06 13.20 23.66
C ASN A 252 -1.66 12.68 25.06
N TYR A 253 -0.58 11.91 25.21
CA TYR A 253 -0.08 11.59 26.55
C TYR A 253 1.04 12.55 26.93
N TYR A 254 0.82 13.38 27.95
CA TYR A 254 1.83 14.24 28.55
C TYR A 254 2.29 13.57 29.87
N PRO A 255 3.50 13.00 29.93
CA PRO A 255 4.01 12.39 31.16
C PRO A 255 4.17 13.48 32.23
N GLN A 256 3.56 13.30 33.40
CA GLN A 256 3.87 14.13 34.56
C GLN A 256 5.22 13.70 35.13
N PRO A 257 6.13 14.63 35.46
CA PRO A 257 7.46 14.27 35.94
C PRO A 257 7.37 13.74 37.38
N SER A 258 7.62 12.43 37.54
CA SER A 258 7.82 11.82 38.85
C SER A 258 9.18 12.25 39.42
N THR A 259 9.13 12.81 40.62
CA THR A 259 10.28 13.11 41.46
C THR A 259 10.93 11.81 41.91
N GLU A 260 12.02 11.36 41.29
CA GLU A 260 13.04 10.58 41.99
C GLU A 260 14.32 10.37 41.17
N THR A 261 15.42 10.51 41.91
CA THR A 261 16.81 10.65 41.47
C THR A 261 17.38 9.39 40.82
N THR A 262 17.74 9.47 39.55
CA THR A 262 18.85 8.70 38.98
C THR A 262 19.46 9.51 37.85
N LYS A 263 20.68 10.03 38.07
CA LYS A 263 21.42 10.86 37.13
C LYS A 263 21.86 10.02 35.92
N ALA A 264 20.94 9.79 34.99
CA ALA A 264 21.23 9.27 33.67
C ALA A 264 21.86 10.39 32.83
N LYS A 265 22.83 10.03 31.99
CA LYS A 265 23.52 10.91 31.04
C LYS A 265 22.57 11.32 29.93
N THR A 266 21.58 12.14 30.23
CA THR A 266 20.61 12.66 29.28
C THR A 266 21.02 14.05 28.81
N ALA A 267 20.64 14.41 27.59
CA ALA A 267 20.65 15.80 27.16
C ALA A 267 19.68 16.58 28.06
N THR A 268 20.24 17.39 28.95
CA THR A 268 19.48 18.10 29.99
C THR A 268 19.49 19.57 29.67
N ILE A 269 18.32 20.21 29.72
CA ILE A 269 18.22 21.66 29.64
C ILE A 269 18.49 22.21 31.04
N LEU A 270 19.54 22.99 31.20
CA LEU A 270 19.92 23.64 32.45
C LEU A 270 19.65 25.13 32.34
N GLU A 271 18.84 25.67 33.25
CA GLU A 271 18.54 27.10 33.30
C GLU A 271 19.30 27.73 34.46
N PHE A 272 20.01 28.83 34.17
CA PHE A 272 20.82 29.55 35.13
C PHE A 272 20.45 31.02 35.16
N HIS A 273 20.49 31.60 36.36
CA HIS A 273 20.30 33.04 36.56
C HIS A 273 21.66 33.73 36.68
N ASP A 274 21.76 34.94 36.13
CA ASP A 274 22.99 35.76 36.16
C ASP A 274 23.20 36.40 37.57
N GLN A 275 23.26 35.56 38.60
CA GLN A 275 23.58 35.95 39.98
C GLN A 275 24.99 35.45 40.34
N MET A 276 25.83 36.37 40.80
CA MET A 276 27.26 36.16 41.03
C MET A 276 27.60 35.03 42.03
N SER A 277 26.66 34.59 42.88
CA SER A 277 26.90 33.50 43.84
C SER A 277 26.49 32.10 43.34
N GLU A 278 25.81 32.00 42.20
CA GLU A 278 25.33 30.73 41.62
C GLU A 278 26.20 30.28 40.43
N LYS A 279 27.11 31.15 39.96
CA LYS A 279 27.94 30.91 38.77
C LYS A 279 28.88 29.71 38.91
N ASP A 280 29.58 29.59 40.03
CA ASP A 280 30.52 28.48 40.25
C ASP A 280 29.80 27.12 40.32
N GLN A 281 28.57 27.10 40.85
CA GLN A 281 27.73 25.90 40.89
C GLN A 281 27.21 25.56 39.48
N ALA A 282 26.79 26.57 38.71
CA ALA A 282 26.34 26.40 37.34
C ALA A 282 27.44 25.81 36.44
N GLU A 283 28.67 26.33 36.55
CA GLU A 283 29.83 25.82 35.82
C GLU A 283 30.14 24.35 36.20
N GLN A 284 30.10 24.02 37.50
CA GLN A 284 30.30 22.64 37.96
C GLN A 284 29.23 21.67 37.44
N GLU A 285 27.96 22.10 37.39
CA GLU A 285 26.86 21.27 36.87
C GLU A 285 26.99 21.03 35.36
N LEU A 286 27.43 22.05 34.63
CA LEU A 286 27.66 22.04 33.20
C LEU A 286 28.83 21.13 32.81
N GLU A 287 29.93 21.16 33.57
CA GLU A 287 31.06 20.24 33.41
C GLU A 287 30.70 18.78 33.76
N SER A 288 29.78 18.57 34.71
CA SER A 288 29.36 17.22 35.11
C SER A 288 28.38 16.57 34.13
N THR A 289 27.78 17.35 33.23
CA THR A 289 26.76 16.89 32.28
C THR A 289 27.37 16.66 30.89
N THR A 290 27.12 15.50 30.28
CA THR A 290 27.72 15.10 28.99
C THR A 290 27.26 15.97 27.82
N MET A 291 25.98 16.32 27.72
CA MET A 291 25.44 17.12 26.60
C MET A 291 24.36 18.13 27.05
N PRO A 292 24.69 19.12 27.91
CA PRO A 292 23.70 20.07 28.38
C PRO A 292 23.39 21.14 27.33
N ILE A 293 22.11 21.54 27.28
CA ILE A 293 21.69 22.80 26.67
C ILE A 293 21.56 23.80 27.81
N PHE A 294 22.42 24.80 27.85
CA PHE A 294 22.36 25.81 28.91
C PHE A 294 21.56 27.03 28.46
N VAL A 295 20.87 27.65 29.41
CA VAL A 295 20.04 28.83 29.21
C VAL A 295 20.37 29.83 30.30
N LEU A 296 20.96 30.98 29.94
CA LEU A 296 21.25 32.05 30.89
C LEU A 296 20.17 33.12 30.82
N ARG A 297 19.63 33.49 31.98
CA ARG A 297 18.58 34.51 32.09
C ARG A 297 18.94 35.58 33.11
N GLU A 298 18.79 36.85 32.70
CA GLU A 298 19.07 38.02 33.54
C GLU A 298 18.00 38.27 34.61
N ASN A 299 16.74 37.86 34.37
CA ASN A 299 15.60 38.07 35.28
C ASN A 299 14.81 36.77 35.52
N SER A 300 14.16 36.62 36.68
CA SER A 300 13.36 35.43 37.06
C SER A 300 12.06 35.23 36.26
N SER A 301 11.78 36.07 35.27
CA SER A 301 10.53 36.03 34.51
C SER A 301 10.64 35.10 33.31
N LEU A 302 9.95 33.95 33.35
CA LEU A 302 9.92 32.91 32.30
C LEU A 302 9.38 33.40 30.92
N LEU A 303 8.72 34.56 30.88
CA LEU A 303 8.10 35.11 29.66
C LEU A 303 9.05 35.89 28.75
N GLN A 304 10.24 36.25 29.22
CA GLN A 304 11.24 36.96 28.41
C GLN A 304 12.14 35.97 27.65
N GLN A 305 12.68 36.37 26.49
CA GLN A 305 13.69 35.56 25.80
C GLN A 305 14.95 35.44 26.67
N PRO A 306 15.62 34.26 26.67
CA PRO A 306 16.86 34.09 27.41
C PRO A 306 17.94 35.03 26.87
N LYS A 307 18.84 35.46 27.75
CA LYS A 307 19.98 36.32 27.40
C LYS A 307 20.97 35.55 26.53
N GLU A 308 21.15 34.27 26.82
CA GLU A 308 22.04 33.39 26.09
C GLU A 308 21.54 31.96 26.15
N THR A 309 21.73 31.21 25.07
CA THR A 309 21.43 29.78 24.99
C THR A 309 22.54 29.10 24.20
N GLY A 310 23.04 27.98 24.71
CA GLY A 310 24.13 27.27 24.07
C GLY A 310 24.12 25.78 24.37
N ILE A 311 25.02 25.06 23.72
CA ILE A 311 25.17 23.61 23.82
C ILE A 311 26.61 23.31 24.18
N ILE A 312 26.78 22.48 25.21
CA ILE A 312 28.07 21.95 25.61
C ILE A 312 28.09 20.44 25.39
N ILE A 313 29.23 19.92 24.97
CA ILE A 313 29.48 18.48 24.81
C ILE A 313 30.78 18.16 25.57
N ASP A 314 30.68 17.27 26.56
CA ASP A 314 31.80 16.86 27.44
C ASP A 314 32.59 18.05 28.01
N GLY A 315 31.88 19.06 28.51
CA GLY A 315 32.47 20.27 29.12
C GLY A 315 33.02 21.29 28.12
N VAL A 316 32.91 21.05 26.81
CA VAL A 316 33.31 22.00 25.76
C VAL A 316 32.08 22.69 25.16
N GLU A 317 32.10 24.02 25.10
CA GLU A 317 31.06 24.80 24.41
C GLU A 317 31.18 24.65 22.89
N VAL A 318 30.14 24.06 22.28
CA VAL A 318 30.11 23.73 20.85
C VAL A 318 29.25 24.72 20.07
N LEU A 319 28.17 25.23 20.67
CA LEU A 319 27.31 26.26 20.09
C LEU A 319 26.90 27.27 21.15
N ASN A 320 26.85 28.54 20.77
CA ASN A 320 26.46 29.66 21.62
C ASN A 320 25.48 30.60 20.90
N GLU A 321 24.92 31.56 21.63
CA GLU A 321 23.99 32.58 21.10
C GLU A 321 22.79 32.02 20.30
N LEU A 322 22.28 30.85 20.69
CA LEU A 322 21.17 30.22 20.01
C LEU A 322 19.87 31.02 20.23
N PRO A 323 19.02 31.15 19.19
CA PRO A 323 17.86 32.04 19.24
C PRO A 323 16.75 31.56 20.19
N SER A 324 16.77 30.27 20.57
CA SER A 324 15.85 29.70 21.56
C SER A 324 16.31 28.32 22.01
N VAL A 325 15.74 27.84 23.12
CA VAL A 325 15.90 26.45 23.58
C VAL A 325 15.45 25.45 22.51
N ALA A 326 14.38 25.75 21.77
CA ALA A 326 13.90 24.90 20.68
C ALA A 326 14.95 24.76 19.56
N ALA A 327 15.64 25.84 19.23
CA ALA A 327 16.77 25.80 18.29
C ALA A 327 17.92 24.96 18.86
N GLY A 328 18.24 25.09 20.15
CA GLY A 328 19.24 24.24 20.82
C GLY A 328 18.92 22.76 20.76
N VAL A 329 17.66 22.37 20.97
CA VAL A 329 17.25 20.96 20.86
C VAL A 329 17.44 20.44 19.44
N VAL A 330 17.03 21.20 18.42
CA VAL A 330 17.19 20.80 17.01
C VAL A 330 18.67 20.68 16.65
N MET A 331 19.48 21.67 17.00
CA MET A 331 20.92 21.66 16.73
C MET A 331 21.63 20.51 17.45
N LEU A 332 21.21 20.16 18.67
CA LEU A 332 21.77 19.00 19.37
C LEU A 332 21.48 17.69 18.62
N PHE A 333 20.26 17.52 18.09
CA PHE A 333 19.92 16.34 17.28
C PHE A 333 20.76 16.28 16.01
N GLU A 334 20.98 17.42 15.34
CA GLU A 334 21.85 17.51 14.17
C GLU A 334 23.31 17.18 14.51
N LEU A 335 23.83 17.69 15.64
CA LEU A 335 25.18 17.41 16.12
C LEU A 335 25.38 15.92 16.48
N CYS A 336 24.41 15.30 17.18
CA CYS A 336 24.46 13.88 17.49
C CYS A 336 24.54 13.02 16.21
N TYR A 337 23.79 13.41 15.17
CA TYR A 337 23.83 12.72 13.89
C TYR A 337 25.14 12.96 13.13
N ALA A 338 25.59 14.21 13.05
CA ALA A 338 26.81 14.59 12.33
C ALA A 338 28.07 13.98 12.95
N LEU A 339 28.12 13.90 14.27
CA LEU A 339 29.24 13.33 15.03
C LEU A 339 29.14 11.81 15.19
N ASN A 340 28.08 11.18 14.65
CA ASN A 340 27.79 9.75 14.79
C ASN A 340 27.86 9.28 16.24
N MET A 341 27.33 10.10 17.16
CA MET A 341 27.33 9.83 18.59
C MET A 341 26.20 8.84 18.90
N GLU A 342 26.53 7.74 19.59
CA GLU A 342 25.51 6.84 20.12
C GLU A 342 24.67 7.57 21.18
N TYR A 343 23.34 7.57 20.98
CA TYR A 343 22.43 8.20 21.93
C TYR A 343 22.46 7.47 23.27
N PRO A 344 22.55 8.17 24.41
CA PRO A 344 22.59 7.52 25.72
C PRO A 344 21.33 6.68 25.96
N GLN A 345 21.52 5.38 26.12
CA GLN A 345 20.45 4.40 26.31
C GLN A 345 19.92 4.45 27.74
N GLY A 346 18.93 5.31 27.98
CA GLY A 346 18.29 5.46 29.29
C GLY A 346 16.86 5.98 29.25
N GLY A 347 16.16 5.83 28.12
CA GLY A 347 14.76 6.28 27.94
C GLY A 347 13.76 5.12 27.81
N THR A 348 13.99 4.01 28.49
CA THR A 348 13.14 2.81 28.43
C THR A 348 12.46 2.48 29.74
N GLU A 349 11.99 3.46 30.50
CA GLU A 349 10.98 3.24 31.55
C GLU A 349 10.00 4.42 31.49
N TRP A 350 8.78 4.14 30.98
CA TRP A 350 7.68 5.10 30.80
C TRP A 350 6.47 4.66 31.61
#